data_AF-A0A3D0XWZ6-F1
#
_entry.id   AF-A0A3D0XWZ6-F1
#
_cell.length_a   1.000
_cell.length_b   1.000
_cell.length_c   1.000
_cell.angle_alpha   90.00
_cell.angle_beta   90.00
_cell.angle_gamma   90.00
#
_symmetry.space_group_name_H-M   'P 1'
#
loop_
_entity.id
_entity.type
_entity.pdbx_description
1 polymer ?
#
loop_
_entity_poly.entity_id
_entity_poly.type
_entity_poly.pdbx_seq_one_letter_code
_entity_poly.pdbx_strand_id
1 'polypeptide(L)'
;ALSEEIIIQNEEVLKKASIIVCQTKINKKTIKKIVEIANENNVPVVINPSRPNEISLDNKENEELFNKISMIICDTKQLKEIFEQNVMVDEVLKKYGKKLIVMEDNNQIKYFDGNSIISINSQIELQEVGAKDIFIGRFIKNYLEKENIAEAIKASVIL
;
A
#
# COMPACT_ATOMS: atom_id res chain seq x y z
N ALA A 1 -9.82 -1.61 20.39
CA ALA A 1 -8.93 -1.78 19.21
C ALA A 1 -9.62 -2.73 18.24
N LEU A 2 -9.40 -2.60 16.93
CA LEU A 2 -10.03 -3.45 15.92
C LEU A 2 -9.57 -4.91 16.09
N SER A 3 -10.48 -5.82 16.44
CA SER A 3 -10.22 -7.24 16.68
C SER A 3 -10.70 -8.11 15.51
N GLU A 4 -10.24 -9.37 15.47
CA GLU A 4 -10.69 -10.36 14.48
C GLU A 4 -12.21 -10.59 14.56
N GLU A 5 -12.78 -10.59 15.77
CA GLU A 5 -14.22 -10.74 15.99
C GLU A 5 -15.03 -9.63 15.31
N ILE A 6 -14.58 -8.38 15.42
CA ILE A 6 -15.24 -7.24 14.75
C ILE A 6 -15.15 -7.39 13.22
N ILE A 7 -14.01 -7.87 12.71
CA ILE A 7 -13.84 -8.13 11.27
C ILE A 7 -14.81 -9.21 10.78
N ILE A 8 -14.94 -10.32 11.54
CA ILE A 8 -15.85 -11.42 11.20
C ILE A 8 -17.31 -10.94 11.25
N GLN A 9 -17.70 -10.18 12.27
CA GLN A 9 -19.06 -9.64 12.40
C GLN A 9 -19.45 -8.71 11.23
N ASN A 10 -18.46 -8.09 10.57
CA ASN A 10 -18.66 -7.15 9.47
C ASN A 10 -18.14 -7.69 8.13
N GLU A 11 -17.92 -9.01 8.02
CA GLU A 11 -17.28 -9.61 6.83
C GLU A 11 -17.99 -9.28 5.52
N GLU A 12 -19.31 -9.15 5.54
CA GLU A 12 -20.12 -8.82 4.36
C GLU A 12 -19.76 -7.46 3.77
N VAL A 13 -19.30 -6.51 4.58
CA VAL A 13 -18.81 -5.21 4.10
C VAL A 13 -17.48 -5.40 3.36
N LEU A 14 -16.59 -6.23 3.91
CA LEU A 14 -15.30 -6.51 3.29
C LEU A 14 -15.46 -7.23 1.94
N LYS A 15 -16.33 -8.25 1.87
CA LYS A 15 -16.58 -9.04 0.66
C LYS A 15 -17.15 -8.23 -0.51
N LYS A 16 -17.89 -7.16 -0.21
CA LYS A 16 -18.55 -6.29 -1.21
C LYS A 16 -17.71 -5.07 -1.60
N ALA A 17 -16.58 -4.85 -0.93
CA ALA A 17 -15.74 -3.70 -1.20
C ALA A 17 -15.04 -3.83 -2.56
N SER A 18 -14.91 -2.72 -3.29
CA SER A 18 -14.08 -2.68 -4.52
C SER A 18 -12.59 -2.76 -4.20
N ILE A 19 -12.20 -2.27 -3.02
CA ILE A 19 -10.83 -2.27 -2.53
C ILE A 19 -10.84 -2.06 -1.02
N ILE A 20 -9.91 -2.68 -0.31
CA ILE A 20 -9.73 -2.49 1.13
C ILE A 20 -8.39 -1.76 1.35
N VAL A 21 -8.44 -0.64 2.07
CA VAL A 21 -7.24 0.11 2.47
C VAL A 21 -7.02 -0.08 3.96
N CYS A 22 -5.85 -0.57 4.36
CA CYS A 22 -5.53 -0.81 5.76
C CYS A 22 -4.16 -0.25 6.13
N GLN A 23 -4.06 0.34 7.33
CA GLN A 23 -2.78 0.69 7.94
C GLN A 23 -2.32 -0.41 8.89
N THR A 24 -1.01 -0.58 9.08
CA THR A 24 -0.46 -1.57 10.03
C THR A 24 -0.40 -1.06 11.50
N LYS A 25 -1.30 -0.15 11.91
CA LYS A 25 -1.43 0.32 13.31
C LYS A 25 -2.32 -0.57 14.18
N ILE A 26 -2.98 -1.56 13.57
CA ILE A 26 -3.82 -2.55 14.26
C ILE A 26 -3.04 -3.86 14.48
N ASN A 27 -3.62 -4.81 15.22
CA ASN A 27 -2.99 -6.10 15.49
C ASN A 27 -2.75 -6.88 14.18
N LYS A 28 -1.56 -7.47 14.01
CA LYS A 28 -1.19 -8.33 12.89
C LYS A 28 -2.21 -9.41 12.56
N LYS A 29 -2.77 -10.06 13.59
CA LYS A 29 -3.81 -11.10 13.40
C LYS A 29 -5.06 -10.54 12.74
N THR A 30 -5.48 -9.34 13.14
CA THR A 30 -6.59 -8.62 12.50
C THR A 30 -6.26 -8.30 11.03
N ILE A 31 -5.05 -7.84 10.73
CA ILE A 31 -4.62 -7.54 9.34
C ILE A 31 -4.66 -8.81 8.49
N LYS A 32 -4.12 -9.91 9.02
CA LYS A 32 -4.16 -11.23 8.36
C LYS A 32 -5.59 -11.66 8.07
N LYS A 33 -6.50 -11.53 9.05
CA LYS A 33 -7.89 -11.90 8.86
C LYS A 33 -8.58 -11.06 7.79
N ILE A 34 -8.31 -9.75 7.74
CA ILE A 34 -8.79 -8.86 6.67
C ILE A 34 -8.27 -9.33 5.31
N VAL A 35 -6.96 -9.59 5.19
CA VAL A 35 -6.32 -10.01 3.94
C VAL A 35 -6.83 -11.36 3.46
N GLU A 36 -7.05 -12.32 4.37
CA GLU A 36 -7.63 -13.62 4.07
C GLU A 36 -9.03 -13.50 3.49
N ILE A 37 -9.96 -12.83 4.19
CA ILE A 37 -11.33 -12.62 3.71
C ILE A 37 -11.31 -11.92 2.34
N ALA A 38 -10.47 -10.89 2.19
CA ALA A 38 -10.38 -10.14 0.95
C ALA A 38 -9.90 -11.02 -0.22
N ASN A 39 -8.83 -11.81 -0.02
CA ASN A 39 -8.29 -12.69 -1.06
C ASN A 39 -9.28 -13.80 -1.46
N GLU A 40 -9.96 -14.42 -0.49
CA GLU A 40 -10.99 -15.44 -0.75
C GLU A 40 -12.15 -14.91 -1.58
N ASN A 41 -12.39 -13.59 -1.55
CA ASN A 41 -13.48 -12.91 -2.26
C ASN A 41 -12.99 -12.04 -3.43
N ASN A 42 -11.72 -12.19 -3.85
CA ASN A 42 -11.10 -11.42 -4.94
C ASN A 42 -11.17 -9.89 -4.75
N VAL A 43 -11.16 -9.43 -3.49
CA VAL A 43 -11.11 -8.00 -3.14
C VAL A 43 -9.65 -7.58 -2.99
N PRO A 44 -9.17 -6.59 -3.75
CA PRO A 44 -7.79 -6.12 -3.64
C PRO A 44 -7.54 -5.42 -2.31
N VAL A 45 -6.35 -5.65 -1.74
CA VAL A 45 -5.91 -5.03 -0.48
C VAL A 45 -4.74 -4.10 -0.71
N VAL A 46 -4.87 -2.87 -0.21
CA VAL A 46 -3.82 -1.86 -0.19
C VAL A 46 -3.36 -1.61 1.23
N ILE A 47 -2.05 -1.71 1.46
CA ILE A 47 -1.44 -1.46 2.77
C ILE A 47 -0.64 -0.16 2.78
N ASN A 48 -0.91 0.68 3.79
CA ASN A 48 -0.05 1.78 4.22
C ASN A 48 0.72 1.36 5.49
N PRO A 49 2.00 0.99 5.38
CA PRO A 49 2.72 0.28 6.44
C PRO A 49 3.24 1.24 7.52
N SER A 50 2.36 1.71 8.40
CA SER A 50 2.73 2.54 9.57
C SER A 50 3.67 1.83 10.56
N ARG A 51 3.63 0.50 10.60
CA ARG A 51 4.57 -0.44 11.24
C ARG A 51 5.05 -1.43 10.18
N PRO A 52 6.14 -1.12 9.46
CA PRO A 52 6.65 -1.96 8.37
C PRO A 52 6.98 -3.40 8.75
N ASN A 53 7.48 -3.63 9.97
CA ASN A 53 7.84 -4.96 10.49
C ASN A 53 6.67 -5.96 10.52
N GLU A 54 5.42 -5.49 10.48
CA GLU A 54 4.24 -6.37 10.44
C GLU A 54 4.07 -7.07 9.08
N ILE A 55 4.80 -6.61 8.05
CA ILE A 55 4.78 -7.16 6.68
C ILE A 55 6.19 -7.31 6.09
N SER A 56 7.25 -7.25 6.91
CA SER A 56 8.65 -7.39 6.46
C SER A 56 8.97 -8.80 6.01
N LEU A 57 9.91 -8.98 5.07
CA LEU A 57 10.22 -10.31 4.51
C LEU A 57 11.20 -11.15 5.35
N ASP A 58 11.33 -10.83 6.64
CA ASP A 58 12.26 -11.46 7.59
C ASP A 58 11.77 -12.82 8.11
N ASN A 59 10.50 -13.14 7.91
CA ASN A 59 9.92 -14.42 8.31
C ASN A 59 8.85 -14.89 7.32
N LYS A 60 8.66 -16.22 7.28
CA LYS A 60 7.71 -16.89 6.37
C LYS A 60 6.27 -16.39 6.54
N GLU A 61 5.86 -16.11 7.77
CA GLU A 61 4.50 -15.66 8.07
C GLU A 61 4.19 -14.30 7.43
N ASN A 62 5.14 -13.37 7.49
CA ASN A 62 5.04 -12.08 6.83
C ASN A 62 5.16 -12.19 5.31
N GLU A 63 6.00 -13.09 4.80
CA GLU A 63 6.12 -13.33 3.37
C GLU A 63 4.79 -13.82 2.77
N GLU A 64 4.11 -14.76 3.44
CA GLU A 64 2.78 -15.22 3.05
C GLU A 64 1.75 -14.07 3.05
N LEU A 65 1.79 -13.21 4.08
CA LEU A 65 0.93 -12.02 4.15
C LEU A 65 1.25 -11.03 3.01
N PHE A 66 2.54 -10.73 2.79
CA PHE A 66 3.03 -9.85 1.75
C PHE A 66 2.58 -10.30 0.36
N ASN A 67 2.64 -11.60 0.09
CA ASN A 67 2.25 -12.17 -1.20
C ASN A 67 0.77 -11.95 -1.51
N LYS A 68 -0.10 -11.99 -0.50
CA LYS A 68 -1.55 -11.76 -0.62
C LYS A 68 -1.96 -10.28 -0.71
N ILE A 69 -1.05 -9.34 -0.44
CA ILE A 69 -1.32 -7.90 -0.59
C ILE A 69 -1.25 -7.50 -2.06
N SER A 70 -2.22 -6.72 -2.53
CA SER A 70 -2.29 -6.27 -3.93
C SER A 70 -1.37 -5.08 -4.19
N MET A 71 -1.32 -4.13 -3.26
CA MET A 71 -0.48 -2.94 -3.36
C MET A 71 -0.01 -2.44 -1.99
N ILE A 72 1.20 -1.90 -1.93
CA ILE A 72 1.74 -1.22 -0.76
C ILE A 72 2.13 0.18 -1.19
N ILE A 73 1.65 1.16 -0.44
CA ILE A 73 1.96 2.58 -0.64
C ILE A 73 2.73 3.06 0.59
N CYS A 74 4.02 3.34 0.42
CA CYS A 74 4.92 3.64 1.53
C CYS A 74 5.91 4.75 1.17
N ASP A 75 6.63 5.24 2.17
CA ASP A 75 7.79 6.11 1.95
C ASP A 75 9.09 5.29 1.85
N THR A 76 10.18 5.95 1.43
CA THR A 76 11.51 5.31 1.29
C THR A 76 12.01 4.65 2.58
N LYS A 77 11.72 5.26 3.75
CA LYS A 77 12.13 4.70 5.04
C LYS A 77 11.37 3.41 5.34
N GLN A 78 10.05 3.44 5.17
CA GLN A 78 9.20 2.27 5.35
C GLN A 78 9.56 1.14 4.36
N LEU A 79 9.89 1.47 3.11
CA LEU A 79 10.35 0.50 2.12
C LEU A 79 11.58 -0.27 2.62
N LYS A 80 12.59 0.46 3.13
CA LYS A 80 13.81 -0.12 3.70
C LYS A 80 13.53 -0.97 4.95
N GLU A 81 12.51 -0.63 5.73
CA GLU A 81 12.12 -1.46 6.88
C GLU A 81 11.42 -2.77 6.43
N ILE A 82 10.67 -2.78 5.32
CA ILE A 82 10.03 -3.99 4.77
C ILE A 82 11.07 -4.95 4.16
N PHE A 83 12.02 -4.40 3.40
CA PHE A 83 12.92 -5.15 2.51
C PHE A 83 14.40 -5.16 2.94
N GLU A 84 14.70 -4.74 4.17
CA GLU A 84 16.05 -4.54 4.73
C GLU A 84 16.71 -3.20 4.35
N GLN A 85 17.52 -2.65 5.27
CA GLN A 85 17.93 -1.24 5.23
C GLN A 85 18.81 -0.84 4.03
N ASN A 86 19.46 -1.81 3.38
CA ASN A 86 20.47 -1.58 2.34
C ASN A 86 19.93 -1.68 0.91
N VAL A 87 18.62 -1.78 0.71
CA VAL A 87 18.03 -1.90 -0.62
C VAL A 87 17.96 -0.57 -1.37
N MET A 88 18.15 -0.66 -2.69
CA MET A 88 17.89 0.45 -3.62
C MET A 88 16.42 0.46 -4.04
N VAL A 89 15.76 1.62 -3.95
CA VAL A 89 14.33 1.78 -4.26
C VAL A 89 13.99 1.20 -5.65
N ASP A 90 14.74 1.59 -6.68
CA ASP A 90 14.51 1.17 -8.05
C ASP A 90 14.65 -0.35 -8.26
N GLU A 91 15.56 -1.01 -7.53
CA GLU A 91 15.73 -2.46 -7.60
C GLU A 91 14.52 -3.19 -7.01
N VAL A 92 14.04 -2.72 -5.86
CA VAL A 92 12.86 -3.26 -5.18
C VAL A 92 11.61 -3.04 -6.03
N LEU A 93 11.44 -1.83 -6.60
CA LEU A 93 10.35 -1.52 -7.51
C LEU A 93 10.34 -2.44 -8.75
N LYS A 94 11.50 -2.69 -9.37
CA LYS A 94 11.59 -3.64 -10.50
C LYS A 94 11.24 -5.07 -10.08
N LYS A 95 11.67 -5.50 -8.89
CA LYS A 95 11.42 -6.85 -8.38
C LYS A 95 9.95 -7.12 -8.08
N TYR A 96 9.24 -6.16 -7.47
CA TYR A 96 7.85 -6.35 -7.03
C TYR A 96 6.81 -5.64 -7.91
N GLY A 97 7.26 -4.89 -8.92
CA GLY A 97 6.45 -4.30 -9.96
C GLY A 97 5.34 -3.39 -9.44
N LYS A 98 4.13 -3.57 -9.99
CA LYS A 98 2.93 -2.78 -9.65
C LYS A 98 2.46 -2.94 -8.19
N LYS A 99 3.05 -3.85 -7.41
CA LYS A 99 2.76 -4.02 -5.99
C LYS A 99 3.24 -2.82 -5.16
N LEU A 100 4.17 -2.00 -5.65
CA LEU A 100 4.79 -0.94 -4.85
C LEU A 100 4.62 0.44 -5.46
N ILE A 101 4.20 1.39 -4.61
CA ILE A 101 4.25 2.83 -4.88
C ILE A 101 5.04 3.47 -3.73
N VAL A 102 6.12 4.16 -4.07
CA VAL A 102 7.07 4.73 -3.11
C VAL A 102 7.05 6.25 -3.20
N MET A 103 6.79 6.91 -2.06
CA MET A 103 6.91 8.35 -1.90
C MET A 103 8.32 8.67 -1.39
N GLU A 104 9.06 9.47 -2.14
CA GLU A 104 10.41 9.91 -1.81
C GLU A 104 10.39 11.29 -1.13
N ASP A 105 11.45 11.59 -0.37
CA ASP A 105 11.54 12.82 0.43
C ASP A 105 11.61 14.10 -0.42
N ASN A 106 11.92 13.98 -1.70
CA ASN A 106 11.99 15.08 -2.68
C ASN A 106 10.64 15.34 -3.37
N ASN A 107 9.52 14.95 -2.75
CA ASN A 107 8.16 15.04 -3.30
C ASN A 107 7.99 14.27 -4.62
N GLN A 108 8.75 13.19 -4.83
CA GLN A 108 8.54 12.29 -5.96
C GLN A 108 7.76 11.05 -5.55
N ILE A 109 6.92 10.56 -6.46
CA ILE A 109 6.22 9.29 -6.31
C ILE A 109 6.71 8.37 -7.42
N LYS A 110 7.31 7.24 -7.01
CA LYS A 110 7.87 6.25 -7.93
C LYS A 110 7.10 4.95 -7.90
N TYR A 111 6.97 4.32 -9.06
CA TYR A 111 6.48 2.96 -9.20
C TYR A 111 7.06 2.32 -10.47
N PHE A 112 6.95 1.00 -10.60
CA PHE A 112 7.34 0.29 -11.83
C PHE A 112 6.09 -0.03 -12.66
N ASP A 113 6.05 0.40 -13.92
CA ASP A 113 4.89 0.22 -14.79
C ASP A 113 4.83 -1.17 -15.47
N GLY A 114 5.91 -1.95 -15.36
CA GLY A 114 6.11 -3.22 -16.06
C GLY A 114 7.32 -3.20 -17.00
N ASN A 115 7.74 -2.00 -17.43
CA ASN A 115 8.85 -1.78 -18.36
C ASN A 115 9.93 -0.88 -17.75
N SER A 116 9.55 0.19 -17.06
CA SER A 116 10.44 1.22 -16.54
C SER A 116 9.98 1.77 -15.20
N ILE A 117 10.90 2.44 -14.50
CA ILE A 117 10.58 3.20 -13.30
C ILE A 117 9.97 4.53 -13.73
N ILE A 118 8.74 4.77 -13.31
CA ILE A 118 8.05 6.04 -13.50
C ILE A 118 8.24 6.88 -12.25
N SER A 119 8.61 8.15 -12.41
CA SER A 119 8.69 9.13 -11.33
C SER A 119 7.78 10.31 -11.64
N ILE A 120 6.90 10.66 -10.70
CA ILE A 120 5.92 11.74 -10.81
C ILE A 120 6.18 12.73 -9.67
N ASN A 121 6.40 14.00 -10.01
CA ASN A 121 6.53 15.06 -9.03
C ASN A 121 5.16 15.40 -8.42
N SER A 122 5.11 15.52 -7.10
CA SER A 122 3.94 15.95 -6.34
C SER A 122 3.94 17.47 -6.17
N GLN A 123 2.77 18.11 -6.36
CA GLN A 123 2.60 19.54 -6.03
C GLN A 123 2.22 19.75 -4.56
N ILE A 124 1.93 18.67 -3.84
CA ILE A 124 1.66 18.66 -2.40
C ILE A 124 2.90 18.17 -1.65
N GLU A 125 3.15 18.73 -0.47
CA GLU A 125 4.21 18.28 0.43
C GLU A 125 3.80 16.96 1.11
N LEU A 126 4.31 15.84 0.62
CA LEU A 126 3.90 14.50 1.10
C LEU A 126 4.35 14.20 2.53
N GLN A 127 5.30 14.98 3.05
CA GLN A 127 5.86 14.86 4.40
C GLN A 127 4.99 15.54 5.47
N GLU A 128 4.06 16.41 5.08
CA GLU A 128 3.17 17.05 6.04
C GLU A 128 2.29 16.01 6.74
N VAL A 129 2.01 16.26 8.02
CA VAL A 129 1.19 15.34 8.83
C VAL A 129 -0.18 15.18 8.19
N GLY A 130 -0.53 13.95 7.84
CA GLY A 130 -1.79 13.61 7.18
C GLY A 130 -1.77 13.70 5.65
N ALA A 131 -0.76 14.32 5.03
CA ALA A 131 -0.67 14.43 3.57
C ALA A 131 -0.60 13.05 2.89
N LYS A 132 0.17 12.11 3.46
CA LYS A 132 0.22 10.71 2.99
C LYS A 132 -1.16 10.04 2.99
N ASP A 133 -1.94 10.21 4.06
CA ASP A 133 -3.27 9.60 4.17
C ASP A 133 -4.26 10.25 3.19
N ILE A 134 -4.18 11.57 3.00
CA ILE A 134 -4.95 12.30 1.98
C ILE A 134 -4.58 11.80 0.57
N PHE A 135 -3.29 11.68 0.28
CA PHE A 135 -2.79 11.17 -1.00
C PHE A 135 -3.33 9.76 -1.27
N ILE A 136 -3.21 8.83 -0.32
CA ILE A 136 -3.69 7.46 -0.49
C ILE A 136 -5.20 7.44 -0.73
N GLY A 137 -5.98 8.19 0.05
CA GLY A 137 -7.44 8.27 -0.15
C GLY A 137 -7.81 8.79 -1.54
N ARG A 138 -7.17 9.88 -1.99
CA ARG A 138 -7.36 10.43 -3.34
C ARG A 138 -6.91 9.44 -4.42
N PHE A 139 -5.77 8.79 -4.22
CA PHE A 139 -5.19 7.84 -5.17
C PHE A 139 -6.13 6.66 -5.38
N ILE A 140 -6.65 6.08 -4.30
CA ILE A 140 -7.54 4.93 -4.38
C ILE A 140 -8.83 5.29 -5.13
N LYS A 141 -9.43 6.45 -4.82
CA LYS A 141 -10.58 6.96 -5.56
C LYS A 141 -10.28 7.07 -7.06
N ASN A 142 -9.21 7.79 -7.42
CA ASN A 142 -8.85 8.02 -8.82
C ASN A 142 -8.45 6.73 -9.55
N TYR A 143 -7.83 5.78 -8.84
CA TYR A 143 -7.42 4.50 -9.39
C TYR A 143 -8.63 3.61 -9.71
N LEU A 144 -9.65 3.60 -8.85
CA LEU A 144 -10.91 2.90 -9.13
C LEU A 144 -11.66 3.49 -10.33
N GLU A 145 -11.55 4.80 -10.57
CA GLU A 145 -12.22 5.46 -11.72
C GLU A 145 -11.46 5.30 -13.04
N LYS A 146 -10.13 5.25 -12.99
CA LYS A 146 -9.26 5.34 -14.19
C LYS A 146 -8.58 4.05 -14.58
N GLU A 147 -8.43 3.11 -13.63
CA GLU A 147 -7.68 1.86 -13.79
C GLU A 147 -6.22 2.06 -14.29
N ASN A 148 -5.65 3.25 -14.05
CA ASN A 148 -4.31 3.63 -14.48
C ASN A 148 -3.53 4.31 -13.35
N ILE A 149 -2.41 3.71 -12.93
CA ILE A 149 -1.60 4.20 -11.79
C ILE A 149 -1.05 5.60 -12.04
N ALA A 150 -0.49 5.90 -13.22
CA ALA A 150 0.09 7.21 -13.52
C ALA A 150 -0.96 8.31 -13.48
N GLU A 151 -2.13 8.08 -14.10
CA GLU A 151 -3.20 9.08 -14.09
C GLU A 151 -3.80 9.26 -12.69
N ALA A 152 -3.95 8.17 -11.94
CA ALA A 152 -4.43 8.22 -10.57
C ALA A 152 -3.50 9.04 -9.68
N ILE A 153 -2.18 8.78 -9.74
CA ILE A 153 -1.17 9.56 -9.00
C ILE A 153 -1.24 11.04 -9.38
N LYS A 154 -1.22 11.35 -10.69
CA LYS A 154 -1.29 12.75 -11.17
C LYS A 154 -2.52 13.48 -10.65
N ALA A 155 -3.68 12.84 -10.66
CA ALA A 155 -4.92 13.41 -10.16
C ALA A 155 -4.97 13.54 -8.62
N SER A 156 -4.07 12.87 -7.89
CA SER A 156 -4.02 12.90 -6.42
C SER A 156 -3.05 13.91 -5.84
N VAL A 157 -2.11 14.40 -6.65
CA VAL A 157 -1.03 15.30 -6.23
C VAL A 157 -1.19 16.73 -6.74
N ILE A 158 -2.41 17.11 -7.14
CA ILE A 158 -2.78 18.48 -7.54
C ILE A 158 -3.65 19.08 -6.41
N LEU A 159 -3.50 20.38 -6.16
CA LEU A 159 -4.31 21.15 -5.20
C LEU A 159 -5.74 21.36 -5.69
#